data_AF-A0A0N5AWI6-F1
#
_entry.id   AF-A0A0N5AWI6-F1
#
_cell.length_a   1.000
_cell.length_b   1.000
_cell.length_c   1.000
_cell.angle_alpha   90.00
_cell.angle_beta   90.00
_cell.angle_gamma   90.00
#
_symmetry.space_group_name_H-M   'P 1'
#
loop_
_entity.id
_entity.type
_entity.pdbx_description
1 polymer ?
#
loop_
_entity_poly.entity_id
_entity_poly.type
_entity_poly.pdbx_seq_one_letter_code
_entity_poly.pdbx_strand_id
1 'polypeptide(L)'
;MSETTTNSSESYWKFSEELQIPPVRSIDEFILNRARFQLPPYTDLPKWNNRILTNLLYFQTNYFIIMLIFVFISFAAQASHVMFGCSAIALLLAAVFLSASKNPTLDQIRSDHPILTLIVNLLALYYFIGALTSVCVVLFILLMPVLLILIHASFRLRNLKAKINRQLERAGLEKTVMSRILSFVSADISILD
;
A
#
# COMPACT_ATOMS: atom_id res chain seq x y z
N MET A 1 -42.16 15.41 -16.10
CA MET A 1 -40.87 15.80 -16.67
C MET A 1 -39.84 15.54 -15.58
N SER A 2 -39.11 14.42 -15.67
CA SER A 2 -38.25 13.90 -14.60
C SER A 2 -36.87 14.57 -14.63
N GLU A 3 -36.50 15.23 -13.53
CA GLU A 3 -35.14 15.71 -13.29
C GLU A 3 -34.19 14.53 -13.05
N THR A 4 -33.15 14.47 -13.87
CA THR A 4 -32.10 13.47 -13.86
C THR A 4 -31.12 13.77 -12.73
N THR A 5 -31.17 12.98 -11.66
CA THR A 5 -30.11 12.94 -10.66
C THR A 5 -28.92 12.19 -11.24
N THR A 6 -27.82 12.89 -11.48
CA THR A 6 -26.54 12.30 -11.87
C THR A 6 -25.89 11.62 -10.67
N ASN A 7 -26.43 10.46 -10.29
CA ASN A 7 -25.74 9.53 -9.42
C ASN A 7 -24.56 8.97 -10.20
N SER A 8 -23.36 9.47 -9.90
CA SER A 8 -22.09 8.89 -10.33
C SER A 8 -21.94 7.54 -9.63
N SER A 9 -22.50 6.50 -10.25
CA SER A 9 -22.31 5.12 -9.91
C SER A 9 -20.84 4.74 -10.10
N GLU A 10 -20.07 4.79 -9.01
CA GLU A 10 -18.75 4.18 -8.96
C GLU A 10 -18.89 2.70 -9.37
N SER A 11 -18.37 2.35 -10.56
CA SER A 11 -18.44 1.01 -11.11
C SER A 11 -17.47 0.08 -10.34
N TYR A 12 -18.02 -0.82 -9.54
CA TYR A 12 -17.28 -1.87 -8.85
C TYR A 12 -17.12 -3.07 -9.80
N TRP A 13 -15.89 -3.44 -10.13
CA TRP A 13 -15.61 -4.64 -10.94
C TRP A 13 -15.68 -5.89 -10.06
N LYS A 14 -16.66 -6.77 -10.33
CA LYS A 14 -16.83 -8.05 -9.62
C LYS A 14 -16.05 -9.15 -10.34
N PHE A 15 -15.05 -9.75 -9.68
CA PHE A 15 -14.25 -10.85 -10.25
C PHE A 15 -14.76 -12.25 -9.81
N SER A 16 -15.50 -12.31 -8.70
CA SER A 16 -16.27 -13.46 -8.18
C SER A 16 -17.28 -12.95 -7.13
N GLU A 17 -18.28 -13.75 -6.72
CA GLU A 17 -19.35 -13.32 -5.78
C GLU A 17 -18.83 -12.78 -4.43
N GLU A 18 -17.60 -13.12 -4.04
CA GLU A 18 -16.98 -12.71 -2.77
C GLU A 18 -15.86 -11.66 -2.92
N LEU A 19 -15.28 -11.47 -4.12
CA LEU A 19 -14.13 -10.59 -4.32
C LEU A 19 -14.50 -9.32 -5.10
N GLN A 20 -14.88 -8.28 -4.37
CA GLN A 20 -15.10 -6.93 -4.91
C GLN A 20 -13.79 -6.14 -4.84
N ILE A 21 -13.22 -5.79 -6.00
CA ILE A 21 -12.05 -4.92 -6.05
C ILE A 21 -12.54 -3.48 -5.89
N PRO A 22 -12.08 -2.73 -4.87
CA PRO A 22 -12.48 -1.34 -4.71
C PRO A 22 -12.01 -0.51 -5.93
N PRO A 23 -12.86 0.38 -6.47
CA PRO A 23 -12.49 1.22 -7.60
C PRO A 23 -11.33 2.14 -7.24
N VAL A 24 -10.56 2.54 -8.24
CA VAL A 24 -9.47 3.53 -8.08
C VAL A 24 -10.08 4.83 -7.51
N ARG A 25 -9.48 5.33 -6.42
CA ARG A 25 -9.91 6.59 -5.80
C ARG A 25 -9.21 7.77 -6.46
N SER A 26 -9.88 8.93 -6.47
CA SER A 26 -9.32 10.15 -7.06
C SER A 26 -7.98 10.55 -6.41
N ILE A 27 -7.07 11.09 -7.22
CA ILE A 27 -5.74 11.53 -6.75
C ILE A 27 -5.88 12.71 -5.77
N ASP A 28 -6.89 13.56 -5.98
CA ASP A 28 -7.25 14.66 -5.07
C ASP A 28 -7.55 14.22 -3.65
N GLU A 29 -8.21 13.07 -3.52
CA GLU A 29 -8.42 12.44 -2.23
C GLU A 29 -7.19 11.68 -1.75
N PHE A 30 -6.40 11.11 -2.64
CA PHE A 30 -5.26 10.29 -2.29
C PHE A 30 -4.10 11.09 -1.67
N ILE A 31 -3.62 12.15 -2.34
CA ILE A 31 -2.43 12.93 -1.90
C ILE A 31 -2.69 14.44 -1.78
N LEU A 32 -3.59 15.02 -2.59
CA LEU A 32 -3.72 16.48 -2.69
C LEU A 32 -4.74 17.07 -1.68
N ASN A 33 -5.68 17.87 -2.18
CA ASN A 33 -6.36 18.92 -1.42
C ASN A 33 -7.32 18.38 -0.34
N ARG A 34 -7.71 17.11 -0.45
CA ARG A 34 -8.58 16.44 0.54
C ARG A 34 -7.79 15.50 1.46
N ALA A 35 -6.50 15.28 1.22
CA ALA A 35 -5.66 14.46 2.07
C ALA A 35 -5.30 15.23 3.35
N ARG A 36 -5.57 14.62 4.50
CA ARG A 36 -5.20 15.16 5.81
C ARG A 36 -4.19 14.22 6.44
N PHE A 37 -3.06 14.76 6.88
CA PHE A 37 -1.99 13.99 7.51
C PHE A 37 -1.86 14.38 8.98
N GLN A 38 -1.72 13.40 9.85
CA GLN A 38 -1.47 13.57 11.27
C GLN A 38 -0.47 12.52 11.75
N LEU A 39 0.44 12.91 12.63
CA LEU A 39 1.36 11.99 13.30
C LEU A 39 0.59 10.79 13.92
N PRO A 40 1.16 9.58 13.84
CA PRO A 40 0.53 8.40 14.42
C PRO A 40 0.43 8.50 15.94
N PRO A 41 -0.68 8.04 16.53
CA PRO A 41 -0.81 7.98 17.97
C PRO A 41 0.09 6.86 18.49
N TYR A 42 1.33 7.20 18.87
CA TYR A 42 2.31 6.22 19.36
C TYR A 42 1.89 5.55 20.68
N THR A 43 0.97 6.16 21.42
CA THR A 43 0.45 5.67 22.70
C THR A 43 -0.70 4.67 22.58
N ASP A 44 -1.37 4.59 21.43
CA ASP A 44 -2.56 3.77 21.20
C ASP A 44 -2.37 2.90 19.94
N LEU A 45 -1.67 1.78 20.13
CA LEU A 45 -1.35 0.82 19.07
C LEU A 45 -2.61 0.25 18.37
N PRO A 46 -3.69 -0.14 19.09
CA PRO A 46 -4.92 -0.60 18.44
C PRO A 46 -5.51 0.44 17.49
N LYS A 47 -5.53 1.71 17.90
CA LYS A 47 -6.02 2.80 17.05
C LYS A 47 -5.11 3.08 15.88
N TRP A 48 -3.79 3.00 16.06
CA TRP A 48 -2.85 3.16 14.96
C TRP A 48 -2.99 2.05 13.93
N ASN A 49 -3.11 0.80 14.36
CA ASN A 49 -3.35 -0.34 13.47
C ASN A 49 -4.66 -0.19 12.69
N ASN A 50 -5.75 0.18 13.37
CA ASN A 50 -7.02 0.43 12.70
C ASN A 50 -6.92 1.56 11.66
N ARG A 51 -6.12 2.60 11.93
CA ARG A 51 -5.84 3.69 10.97
C ARG A 51 -5.15 3.17 9.72
N ILE A 52 -4.10 2.37 9.87
CA ILE A 52 -3.36 1.77 8.76
C ILE A 52 -4.28 0.86 7.94
N LEU A 53 -4.93 -0.13 8.56
CA LEU A 53 -5.78 -1.11 7.88
C LEU A 53 -6.92 -0.43 7.10
N THR A 54 -7.58 0.53 7.75
CA THR A 54 -8.69 1.28 7.17
C THR A 54 -8.25 2.14 5.97
N ASN A 55 -7.03 2.68 5.99
CA ASN A 55 -6.46 3.41 4.86
C ASN A 55 -5.99 2.48 3.74
N LEU A 56 -5.37 1.35 4.07
CA LEU A 56 -4.93 0.33 3.11
C LEU A 56 -6.10 -0.22 2.29
N LEU A 57 -7.19 -0.59 2.96
CA LEU A 57 -8.40 -1.10 2.30
C LEU A 57 -9.08 -0.04 1.44
N TYR A 58 -9.08 1.22 1.87
CA TYR A 58 -9.76 2.29 1.14
C TYR A 58 -9.04 2.71 -0.15
N PHE A 59 -7.70 2.76 -0.12
CA PHE A 59 -6.85 3.16 -1.26
C PHE A 59 -6.10 1.98 -1.89
N GLN A 60 -6.59 0.76 -1.69
CA GLN A 60 -5.92 -0.47 -2.13
C GLN A 60 -5.41 -0.39 -3.57
N THR A 61 -6.28 0.00 -4.50
CA THR A 61 -5.93 0.08 -5.92
C THR A 61 -4.92 1.19 -6.22
N ASN A 62 -5.01 2.34 -5.54
CA ASN A 62 -4.04 3.43 -5.67
C ASN A 62 -2.65 3.01 -5.17
N TYR A 63 -2.58 2.33 -4.02
CA TYR A 63 -1.33 1.81 -3.49
C TYR A 63 -0.70 0.78 -4.40
N PHE A 64 -1.51 -0.12 -4.97
CA PHE A 64 -1.04 -1.10 -5.94
C PHE A 64 -0.46 -0.44 -7.20
N ILE A 65 -1.12 0.57 -7.75
CA ILE A 65 -0.63 1.33 -8.92
C ILE A 65 0.70 2.00 -8.61
N ILE A 66 0.83 2.69 -7.46
CA ILE A 66 2.07 3.36 -7.08
C ILE A 66 3.20 2.37 -6.85
N MET A 67 2.92 1.24 -6.22
CA MET A 67 3.89 0.15 -6.06
C MET A 67 4.40 -0.33 -7.42
N LEU A 68 3.50 -0.58 -8.37
CA LEU A 68 3.89 -1.01 -9.72
C LEU A 68 4.73 0.05 -10.45
N ILE A 69 4.33 1.33 -10.40
CA ILE A 69 5.08 2.42 -11.03
C ILE A 69 6.47 2.53 -10.40
N PHE A 70 6.56 2.49 -9.07
CA PHE A 70 7.83 2.57 -8.35
C PHE A 70 8.77 1.40 -8.71
N VAL A 71 8.24 0.17 -8.70
CA VAL A 71 9.00 -1.03 -9.06
C VAL A 71 9.44 -0.96 -10.52
N PHE A 72 8.56 -0.57 -11.43
CA PHE A 72 8.88 -0.46 -12.85
C PHE A 72 9.98 0.57 -13.13
N ILE A 73 9.86 1.77 -12.55
CA ILE A 73 10.89 2.82 -12.68
C ILE A 73 12.21 2.36 -12.08
N SER A 74 12.17 1.77 -10.88
CA SER A 74 13.38 1.32 -10.19
C SER A 74 14.06 0.15 -10.92
N PHE A 75 13.27 -0.76 -11.49
CA PHE A 75 13.75 -1.85 -12.34
C PHE A 75 14.40 -1.31 -13.60
N ALA A 76 13.75 -0.38 -14.30
CA ALA A 76 14.31 0.26 -15.49
C ALA A 76 15.62 1.00 -15.20
N ALA A 77 15.72 1.66 -14.03
CA ALA A 77 16.91 2.40 -13.62
C ALA A 77 18.08 1.49 -13.19
N GLN A 78 17.81 0.32 -12.61
CA GLN A 78 18.82 -0.57 -12.03
C GLN A 78 18.79 -2.00 -12.62
N ALA A 79 18.42 -2.13 -13.89
CA ALA A 79 18.23 -3.43 -14.55
C ALA A 79 19.44 -4.37 -14.41
N SER A 80 20.68 -3.83 -14.48
CA SER A 80 21.91 -4.61 -14.31
C SER A 80 21.99 -5.27 -12.92
N HIS A 81 21.80 -4.48 -11.86
CA HIS A 81 21.80 -4.99 -10.48
C HIS A 81 20.67 -5.96 -10.24
N VAL A 82 19.49 -5.75 -10.83
CA VAL A 82 18.38 -6.70 -10.70
C VAL A 82 18.74 -8.03 -11.35
N MET A 83 19.34 -8.03 -12.55
CA MET A 83 19.77 -9.26 -13.21
C MET A 83 20.84 -10.01 -12.41
N PHE A 84 21.87 -9.31 -11.92
CA PHE A 84 22.91 -9.94 -11.10
C PHE A 84 22.35 -10.47 -9.78
N GLY A 85 21.52 -9.68 -9.08
CA GLY A 85 20.89 -10.10 -7.82
C GLY A 85 19.98 -11.33 -8.00
N CYS A 86 19.10 -11.31 -9.00
CA CYS A 86 18.23 -12.44 -9.31
C CYS A 86 19.03 -13.70 -9.71
N SER A 87 20.06 -13.54 -10.54
CA SER A 87 20.92 -14.67 -10.92
C SER A 87 21.66 -15.26 -9.72
N ALA A 88 22.17 -14.42 -8.81
CA ALA A 88 22.87 -14.86 -7.60
C ALA A 88 21.95 -15.63 -6.66
N ILE A 89 20.73 -15.13 -6.44
CA ILE A 89 19.71 -15.82 -5.63
C ILE A 89 19.33 -17.15 -6.29
N ALA A 90 19.07 -17.16 -7.61
CA ALA A 90 18.68 -18.36 -8.33
C ALA A 90 19.78 -19.43 -8.32
N LEU A 91 21.04 -19.05 -8.53
CA LEU A 91 22.19 -19.97 -8.48
C LEU A 91 22.41 -20.51 -7.06
N LEU A 92 22.30 -19.67 -6.03
CA LEU A 92 22.41 -20.13 -4.65
C LEU A 92 21.29 -21.12 -4.30
N LEU A 93 20.04 -20.81 -4.68
CA LEU A 93 18.90 -21.71 -4.47
C LEU A 93 19.07 -23.02 -5.24
N ALA A 94 19.56 -22.98 -6.49
CA ALA A 94 19.82 -24.18 -7.28
C ALA A 94 20.93 -25.05 -6.67
N ALA A 95 22.01 -24.45 -6.16
CA ALA A 95 23.10 -25.16 -5.48
C ALA A 95 22.62 -25.81 -4.18
N VAL A 96 21.84 -25.07 -3.38
CA VAL A 96 21.21 -25.61 -2.16
C VAL A 96 20.21 -26.71 -2.51
N PHE A 97 19.39 -26.54 -3.56
CA PHE A 97 18.44 -27.55 -4.00
C PHE A 97 19.13 -28.84 -4.46
N LEU A 98 20.22 -28.74 -5.22
CA LEU A 98 21.05 -29.88 -5.60
C LEU A 98 21.57 -30.63 -4.36
N SER A 99 21.88 -29.90 -3.29
CA SER A 99 22.43 -30.44 -2.05
C SER A 99 21.38 -31.00 -1.08
N ALA A 100 20.17 -30.43 -1.08
CA ALA A 100 19.11 -30.78 -0.14
C ALA A 100 18.05 -31.74 -0.74
N SER A 101 17.99 -31.85 -2.07
CA SER A 101 16.99 -32.69 -2.73
C SER A 101 17.24 -34.18 -2.47
N LYS A 102 16.14 -34.94 -2.31
CA LYS A 102 16.11 -36.40 -2.14
C LYS A 102 15.79 -37.14 -3.45
N ASN A 103 15.82 -36.44 -4.57
CA ASN A 103 15.57 -37.06 -5.87
C ASN A 103 16.68 -38.08 -6.17
N PRO A 104 16.34 -39.31 -6.60
CA PRO A 104 17.33 -40.38 -6.78
C PRO A 104 18.41 -40.03 -7.80
N THR A 105 18.08 -39.24 -8.82
CA THR A 105 19.04 -38.75 -9.83
C THR A 105 20.04 -37.74 -9.26
N LEU A 106 19.58 -36.82 -8.40
CA LEU A 106 20.45 -35.81 -7.78
C LEU A 106 21.30 -36.41 -6.65
N ASP A 107 20.76 -37.42 -5.97
CA ASP A 107 21.45 -38.14 -4.91
C ASP A 107 22.57 -39.05 -5.47
N GLN A 108 22.34 -39.65 -6.64
CA GLN A 108 23.37 -40.38 -7.38
C GLN A 108 24.52 -39.45 -7.81
N ILE A 109 24.23 -38.28 -8.42
CA ILE A 109 25.25 -37.29 -8.80
C ILE A 109 26.09 -36.83 -7.59
N ARG A 110 25.44 -36.66 -6.43
CA ARG A 110 26.10 -36.27 -5.18
C ARG A 110 27.00 -37.37 -4.62
N SER A 111 26.53 -38.61 -4.64
CA SER A 111 27.23 -39.77 -4.12
C SER A 111 28.42 -40.17 -5.00
N ASP A 112 28.25 -40.07 -6.33
CA ASP A 112 29.29 -40.40 -7.31
C ASP A 112 30.41 -39.34 -7.29
N HIS A 113 30.07 -38.06 -7.09
CA HIS A 113 31.02 -36.94 -7.12
C HIS A 113 30.83 -35.94 -5.96
N PRO A 114 31.15 -36.30 -4.71
CA PRO A 114 30.93 -35.43 -3.55
C PRO A 114 31.78 -34.15 -3.58
N ILE A 115 33.02 -34.22 -4.11
CA ILE A 115 33.89 -33.05 -4.24
C ILE A 115 33.30 -32.03 -5.24
N LEU A 116 32.74 -32.50 -6.36
CA LEU A 116 32.14 -31.64 -7.38
C LEU A 116 30.95 -30.86 -6.82
N THR A 117 30.07 -31.53 -6.07
CA THR A 117 28.92 -30.85 -5.45
C THR A 117 29.37 -29.78 -4.44
N LEU A 118 30.42 -30.04 -3.65
CA LEU A 118 30.98 -29.05 -2.73
C LEU A 118 31.57 -27.83 -3.48
N ILE A 119 32.30 -28.06 -4.58
CA ILE A 119 32.85 -26.98 -5.42
C ILE A 119 31.73 -26.10 -5.99
N VAL A 120 30.65 -26.71 -6.51
CA VAL A 120 29.50 -25.96 -7.05
C VAL A 120 28.86 -25.07 -5.97
N ASN A 121 28.68 -25.59 -4.76
CA ASN A 121 28.14 -24.81 -3.64
C ASN A 121 29.08 -23.66 -3.22
N LEU A 122 30.38 -23.93 -3.12
CA LEU A 122 31.36 -22.89 -2.76
C LEU A 122 31.43 -21.79 -3.82
N LEU A 123 31.40 -22.15 -5.11
CA LEU A 123 31.40 -21.18 -6.20
C LEU A 123 30.11 -20.34 -6.22
N ALA A 124 28.96 -20.98 -6.01
CA ALA A 124 27.68 -20.29 -5.90
C ALA A 124 27.67 -19.31 -4.71
N LEU A 125 28.21 -19.73 -3.56
CA LEU A 125 28.34 -18.87 -2.39
C LEU A 125 29.30 -17.70 -2.62
N TYR A 126 30.45 -17.93 -3.25
CA TYR A 126 31.41 -16.88 -3.60
C TYR A 126 30.78 -15.84 -4.53
N TYR A 127 30.08 -16.28 -5.58
CA TYR A 127 29.35 -15.39 -6.47
C TYR A 127 28.24 -14.61 -5.74
N PHE A 128 27.50 -15.27 -4.85
CA PHE A 128 26.45 -14.63 -4.06
C PHE A 128 27.00 -13.52 -3.15
N ILE A 129 28.14 -13.76 -2.48
CA ILE A 129 28.81 -12.74 -1.66
C ILE A 129 29.26 -11.55 -2.52
N GLY A 130 29.82 -11.82 -3.71
CA GLY A 130 30.19 -10.76 -4.65
C GLY A 130 28.99 -9.96 -5.18
N ALA A 131 27.82 -10.61 -5.32
CA ALA A 131 26.58 -9.99 -5.75
C ALA A 131 25.74 -9.42 -4.60
N LEU A 132 26.24 -9.39 -3.36
CA LEU A 132 25.46 -9.00 -2.18
C LEU A 132 24.86 -7.59 -2.32
N THR A 133 25.60 -6.63 -2.87
CA THR A 133 25.10 -5.28 -3.14
C THR A 133 23.91 -5.31 -4.11
N SER A 134 23.99 -6.10 -5.17
CA SER A 134 22.91 -6.28 -6.15
C SER A 134 21.67 -6.94 -5.52
N VAL A 135 21.87 -7.92 -4.63
CA VAL A 135 20.78 -8.53 -3.84
C VAL A 135 20.12 -7.49 -2.92
N CYS A 136 20.90 -6.67 -2.23
CA CYS A 136 20.38 -5.58 -1.40
C CYS A 136 19.57 -4.58 -2.22
N VAL A 137 20.01 -4.25 -3.44
CA VAL A 137 19.26 -3.39 -4.38
C VAL A 137 17.91 -4.01 -4.73
N VAL A 138 17.86 -5.30 -5.10
CA VAL A 138 16.60 -6.00 -5.42
C VAL A 138 15.64 -5.96 -4.22
N LEU A 139 16.14 -6.27 -3.03
CA LEU A 139 15.34 -6.20 -1.80
C LEU A 139 14.82 -4.79 -1.52
N PHE A 140 15.66 -3.77 -1.72
CA PHE A 140 15.30 -2.38 -1.53
C PHE A 140 14.21 -1.93 -2.50
N ILE A 141 14.31 -2.31 -3.78
CA ILE A 141 13.29 -2.00 -4.82
C ILE A 141 11.92 -2.55 -4.44
N LEU A 142 11.87 -3.74 -3.83
CA LEU A 142 10.63 -4.37 -3.39
C LEU A 142 10.12 -3.81 -2.05
N LEU A 143 11.02 -3.54 -1.10
CA LEU A 143 10.66 -3.14 0.26
C LEU A 143 10.30 -1.64 0.36
N MET A 144 11.00 -0.78 -0.37
CA MET A 144 10.75 0.67 -0.33
C MET A 144 9.31 1.08 -0.64
N PRO A 145 8.64 0.60 -1.71
CA PRO A 145 7.27 0.99 -1.98
C PRO A 145 6.33 0.53 -0.86
N VAL A 146 6.56 -0.65 -0.26
CA VAL A 146 5.78 -1.12 0.89
C VAL A 146 5.95 -0.18 2.09
N LEU A 147 7.18 0.25 2.40
CA LEU A 147 7.42 1.21 3.47
C LEU A 147 6.75 2.56 3.20
N LEU A 148 6.84 3.08 1.97
CA LEU A 148 6.18 4.33 1.58
C LEU A 148 4.66 4.23 1.71
N ILE A 149 4.06 3.10 1.31
CA ILE A 149 2.64 2.81 1.48
C ILE A 149 2.26 2.79 2.97
N LEU A 150 3.05 2.11 3.81
CA LEU A 150 2.79 2.05 5.25
C LEU A 150 2.96 3.41 5.91
N ILE A 151 3.93 4.22 5.49
CA ILE A 151 4.10 5.60 5.97
C ILE A 151 2.87 6.42 5.54
N HIS A 152 2.46 6.37 4.28
CA HIS A 152 1.29 7.10 3.82
C HIS A 152 0.00 6.66 4.55
N ALA A 153 -0.25 5.35 4.65
CA ALA A 153 -1.39 4.79 5.36
C ALA A 153 -1.34 5.05 6.86
N SER A 154 -0.13 5.11 7.43
CA SER A 154 0.09 5.56 8.79
C SER A 154 -0.32 7.00 8.89
N PHE A 155 0.37 7.96 8.28
CA PHE A 155 0.15 9.40 8.50
C PHE A 155 -1.23 9.90 8.06
N ARG A 156 -1.87 9.26 7.08
CA ARG A 156 -3.17 9.70 6.61
C ARG A 156 -4.24 9.57 7.69
N LEU A 157 -4.94 10.67 7.95
CA LEU A 157 -6.04 10.73 8.88
C LEU A 157 -7.37 10.48 8.15
N ARG A 158 -7.96 9.30 8.36
CA ARG A 158 -9.36 9.05 7.97
C ARG A 158 -10.27 9.44 9.13
N ASN A 159 -11.40 10.07 8.80
CA ASN A 159 -12.49 10.46 9.70
C ASN A 159 -12.40 11.80 10.45
N LEU A 160 -11.74 12.86 9.94
CA LEU A 160 -12.13 14.19 10.44
C LEU A 160 -13.55 14.56 9.98
N LYS A 161 -13.95 14.27 8.74
CA LYS A 161 -15.33 14.57 8.29
C LYS A 161 -16.37 13.79 9.07
N ALA A 162 -16.13 12.50 9.35
CA ALA A 162 -17.02 11.69 10.18
C ALA A 162 -16.90 12.00 11.68
N LYS A 163 -15.72 12.44 12.19
CA LYS A 163 -15.58 12.93 13.57
C LYS A 163 -16.20 14.31 13.73
N ILE A 164 -16.13 15.18 12.72
CA ILE A 164 -16.79 16.49 12.65
C ILE A 164 -18.29 16.26 12.52
N ASN A 165 -18.78 15.39 11.64
CA ASN A 165 -20.22 15.04 11.58
C ASN A 165 -20.69 14.44 12.90
N ARG A 166 -19.95 13.49 13.48
CA ARG A 166 -20.32 12.90 14.78
C ARG A 166 -20.19 13.89 15.94
N GLN A 167 -19.28 14.87 15.87
CA GLN A 167 -19.17 15.98 16.83
C GLN A 167 -20.28 17.01 16.60
N LEU A 168 -20.70 17.26 15.36
CA LEU A 168 -21.81 18.14 14.96
C LEU A 168 -23.16 17.56 15.42
N GLU A 169 -23.29 16.24 15.30
CA GLU A 169 -24.44 15.44 15.70
C GLU A 169 -24.46 15.23 17.23
N ARG A 170 -23.31 15.00 17.88
CA ARG A 170 -23.19 14.94 19.36
C ARG A 170 -23.26 16.31 20.04
N ALA A 171 -22.78 17.37 19.40
CA ALA A 171 -22.84 18.73 19.93
C ALA A 171 -24.23 19.36 19.75
N GLY A 172 -25.21 18.64 19.20
CA GLY A 172 -26.59 19.07 19.15
C GLY A 172 -26.69 20.51 18.69
N LEU A 173 -26.36 20.79 17.44
CA LEU A 173 -26.60 22.08 16.80
C LEU A 173 -28.11 22.31 16.62
N GLU A 174 -28.82 22.38 17.76
CA GLU A 174 -29.85 23.36 17.96
C GLU A 174 -29.27 24.72 17.54
N LYS A 175 -29.88 25.30 16.50
CA LYS A 175 -29.56 26.61 15.89
C LYS A 175 -28.35 26.59 14.95
N THR A 176 -28.62 26.11 13.74
CA THR A 176 -27.80 26.40 12.55
C THR A 176 -27.45 27.89 12.48
N VAL A 177 -26.25 28.23 11.99
CA VAL A 177 -25.86 29.64 11.70
C VAL A 177 -26.91 30.32 10.84
N MET A 178 -27.54 29.56 9.94
CA MET A 178 -28.68 29.98 9.13
C MET A 178 -29.89 30.43 9.98
N SER A 179 -30.24 29.70 11.05
CA SER A 179 -31.33 30.09 11.96
C SER A 179 -31.03 31.38 12.72
N ARG A 180 -29.77 31.62 13.10
CA ARG A 180 -29.37 32.87 13.78
C ARG A 180 -29.34 34.07 12.82
N ILE A 181 -28.94 33.85 11.56
CA ILE A 181 -29.07 34.86 10.50
C ILE A 181 -30.54 35.13 10.20
N LEU A 182 -31.38 34.09 10.11
CA LEU A 182 -32.82 34.25 9.90
C LEU A 182 -33.48 35.02 11.06
N SER A 183 -33.05 34.80 12.31
CA SER A 183 -33.60 35.54 13.46
C SER A 183 -33.18 37.01 13.47
N PHE A 184 -31.98 37.35 12.99
CA PHE A 184 -31.58 38.75 12.85
C PHE A 184 -32.34 39.42 11.69
N VAL A 185 -32.47 38.73 10.56
CA VAL A 185 -33.24 39.21 9.40
C VAL A 185 -34.73 39.34 9.72
N SER A 186 -35.32 38.39 10.45
CA SER A 186 -36.73 38.47 10.86
C SER A 186 -36.97 39.52 11.94
N ALA A 187 -36.01 39.73 12.85
CA ALA A 187 -36.10 40.79 13.85
C ALA A 187 -36.05 42.18 13.21
N ASP A 188 -35.22 42.37 12.18
CA ASP A 188 -35.17 43.63 11.41
C ASP A 188 -36.50 43.90 10.67
N ILE A 189 -37.15 42.86 10.15
CA ILE A 189 -38.47 42.98 9.50
C ILE A 189 -39.55 43.36 10.54
N SER A 190 -39.47 42.84 11.77
CA SER A 190 -40.43 43.18 12.84
C SER A 190 -40.23 44.55 13.51
N ILE A 191 -39.15 45.26 13.21
CA ILE A 191 -38.86 46.62 13.72
C ILE A 191 -39.29 47.71 12.71
N LEU A 192 -39.66 47.30 11.48
CA LEU A 192 -40.05 48.19 10.39
C LEU A 192 -41.56 48.19 10.08
N ASP A 193 -42.35 47.40 10.80
CA ASP A 193 -43.83 47.43 10.84
C ASP A 193 -44.33 47.97 12.20
#